data_AF-A0A561DTW1-F1
#
_entry.id   AF-A0A561DTW1-F1
#
_cell.length_a   1.000
_cell.length_b   1.000
_cell.length_c   1.000
_cell.angle_alpha   90.00
_cell.angle_beta   90.00
_cell.angle_gamma   90.00
#
_symmetry.space_group_name_H-M   'P 1'
#
loop_
_entity.id
_entity.type
_entity.pdbx_description
1 polymer ?
#
loop_
_entity_poly.entity_id
_entity_poly.type
_entity_poly.pdbx_seq_one_letter_code
_entity_poly.pdbx_strand_id
1 'polypeptide(L)'
;MRLLLLPLLAIALPALADVRIDDLTDKRSDWETYRFPLLVGDSPAIARINTFLHVRELQALPGRFAKSPFEKVRPKEGEIGGVNSLDYQVVGQGPGYLSLNVDSEYTAAYSSQNSTAYNFDLASGRPIGLAQLLTPQGLARLQTELQGKRAKRMQDFLKAMPPSKPVDSDELSDDEQQREDQRELYSECLESLGEASFDFDRLQLGTDSMTVIGGSCANHASRALDELGEFPESISYQALSADMSSYGRCLLLEKRSDCALPANSTAQGVYHGSLGAYPITLVIEQLYSDRSLTASYFYDKHAKYIELGGEFQQDSLTLHESGEPPARFELEFQADGSLTGTWQQGEKRALAVKLTP
;
A
#
# COMPACT_ATOMS: atom_id res chain seq x y z
N MET A 1 -25.26 -38.26 -50.45
CA MET A 1 -24.81 -37.72 -49.15
C MET A 1 -23.78 -36.64 -49.40
N ARG A 2 -24.16 -35.36 -49.25
CA ARG A 2 -23.22 -34.22 -49.28
C ARG A 2 -22.64 -34.07 -47.87
N LEU A 3 -21.34 -34.33 -47.70
CA LEU A 3 -20.65 -34.01 -46.46
C LEU A 3 -20.45 -32.49 -46.38
N LEU A 4 -21.12 -31.86 -45.43
CA LEU A 4 -20.84 -30.49 -44.99
C LEU A 4 -19.55 -30.53 -44.15
N LEU A 5 -18.48 -29.93 -44.68
CA LEU A 5 -17.32 -29.52 -43.88
C LEU A 5 -17.71 -28.28 -43.08
N LEU A 6 -17.95 -28.44 -41.78
CA LEU A 6 -18.01 -27.33 -40.83
C LEU A 6 -16.58 -26.81 -40.58
N PRO A 7 -16.31 -25.50 -40.74
CA PRO A 7 -15.05 -24.93 -40.31
C PRO A 7 -15.05 -24.85 -38.78
N LEU A 8 -14.14 -25.56 -38.13
CA LEU A 8 -13.78 -25.26 -36.74
C LEU A 8 -13.11 -23.88 -36.72
N LEU A 9 -13.86 -22.84 -36.35
CA LEU A 9 -13.25 -21.62 -35.85
C LEU A 9 -12.64 -21.95 -34.48
N ALA A 10 -11.33 -22.12 -34.44
CA ALA A 10 -10.57 -22.03 -33.20
C ALA A 10 -10.65 -20.58 -32.71
N ILE A 11 -11.55 -20.32 -31.75
CA ILE A 11 -11.50 -19.09 -30.98
C ILE A 11 -10.24 -19.20 -30.12
N ALA A 12 -9.15 -18.57 -30.59
CA ALA A 12 -7.99 -18.33 -29.76
C ALA A 12 -8.44 -17.38 -28.65
N LEU A 13 -8.76 -17.93 -27.48
CA LEU A 13 -8.80 -17.14 -26.26
C LEU A 13 -7.38 -16.54 -26.12
N PRO A 14 -7.22 -15.21 -26.07
CA PRO A 14 -5.92 -14.66 -25.73
C PRO A 14 -5.63 -15.17 -24.31
N ALA A 15 -4.64 -16.03 -24.18
CA ALA A 15 -3.98 -16.20 -22.91
C ALA A 15 -3.49 -14.79 -22.55
N LEU A 16 -4.08 -14.20 -21.51
CA LEU A 16 -3.59 -12.93 -20.98
C LEU A 16 -2.13 -13.20 -20.59
N ALA A 17 -1.22 -12.64 -21.38
CA ALA A 17 0.19 -12.75 -21.09
C ALA A 17 0.44 -12.11 -19.73
N ASP A 18 1.20 -12.81 -18.90
CA ASP A 18 1.64 -12.27 -17.63
C ASP A 18 2.25 -10.88 -17.82
N VAL A 19 1.98 -9.95 -16.89
CA VAL A 19 2.58 -8.62 -16.93
C VAL A 19 4.10 -8.80 -16.87
N ARG A 20 4.79 -8.31 -17.89
CA ARG A 20 6.24 -8.32 -17.90
C ARG A 20 6.75 -7.26 -16.91
N ILE A 21 7.65 -7.68 -16.02
CA ILE A 21 8.31 -6.81 -15.06
C ILE A 21 9.81 -6.97 -15.28
N ASP A 22 10.51 -5.87 -15.54
CA ASP A 22 11.95 -5.80 -15.60
C ASP A 22 12.50 -5.28 -14.26
N ASP A 23 13.73 -5.66 -13.91
CA ASP A 23 14.38 -5.22 -12.68
C ASP A 23 15.16 -3.93 -12.90
N LEU A 24 14.80 -2.87 -12.18
CA LEU A 24 15.71 -1.76 -11.93
C LEU A 24 16.68 -2.18 -10.84
N THR A 25 17.98 -2.13 -11.11
CA THR A 25 19.01 -2.57 -10.15
C THR A 25 20.09 -1.53 -9.93
N ASP A 26 20.61 -1.50 -8.71
CA ASP A 26 21.82 -0.76 -8.34
C ASP A 26 22.50 -1.49 -7.18
N LYS A 27 23.82 -1.34 -7.05
CA LYS A 27 24.62 -1.93 -5.96
C LYS A 27 25.74 -0.98 -5.58
N ARG A 28 25.81 -0.61 -4.29
CA ARG A 28 26.89 0.25 -3.76
C ARG A 28 27.91 -0.51 -2.93
N SER A 29 27.47 -1.56 -2.25
CA SER A 29 28.31 -2.47 -1.47
C SER A 29 27.64 -3.84 -1.38
N ASP A 30 28.23 -4.80 -0.67
CA ASP A 30 27.61 -6.11 -0.47
C ASP A 30 26.35 -6.06 0.41
N TRP A 31 26.13 -4.96 1.13
CA TRP A 31 25.00 -4.75 2.04
C TRP A 31 24.01 -3.70 1.53
N GLU A 32 24.40 -2.92 0.51
CA GLU A 32 23.55 -1.93 -0.14
C GLU A 32 23.18 -2.38 -1.55
N THR A 33 22.10 -3.15 -1.63
CA THR A 33 21.58 -3.74 -2.87
C THR A 33 20.15 -3.27 -3.12
N TYR A 34 19.88 -2.89 -4.37
CA TYR A 34 18.60 -2.36 -4.78
C TYR A 34 18.07 -3.14 -5.97
N ARG A 35 16.84 -3.66 -5.86
CA ARG A 35 16.06 -4.25 -6.93
C ARG A 35 14.62 -3.74 -6.83
N PHE A 36 14.12 -3.13 -7.89
CA PHE A 36 12.79 -2.51 -7.92
C PHE A 36 12.01 -2.89 -9.18
N PRO A 37 10.69 -3.11 -9.11
CA PRO A 37 9.91 -3.51 -10.26
C PRO A 37 9.72 -2.36 -11.24
N LEU A 38 9.90 -2.63 -12.53
CA LEU A 38 9.45 -1.78 -13.62
C LEU A 38 8.53 -2.59 -14.53
N LEU A 39 7.24 -2.29 -14.52
CA LEU A 39 6.29 -2.92 -15.44
C LEU A 39 6.57 -2.43 -16.87
N VAL A 40 6.60 -3.37 -17.81
CA VAL A 40 6.93 -3.10 -19.22
C VAL A 40 5.65 -3.08 -20.05
N GLY A 41 5.42 -1.95 -20.73
CA GLY A 41 4.34 -1.77 -21.69
C GLY A 41 3.89 -0.32 -21.80
N ASP A 42 3.15 0.00 -22.86
CA ASP A 42 2.77 1.38 -23.20
C ASP A 42 1.34 1.75 -22.75
N SER A 43 0.70 0.91 -21.92
CA SER A 43 -0.67 1.19 -21.48
C SER A 43 -0.68 2.29 -20.41
N PRO A 44 -1.72 3.16 -20.38
CA PRO A 44 -1.87 4.15 -19.31
C PRO A 44 -1.91 3.51 -17.91
N ALA A 45 -2.48 2.31 -17.78
CA ALA A 45 -2.50 1.57 -16.52
C ALA A 45 -1.09 1.21 -16.04
N ILE A 46 -0.22 0.70 -16.92
CA ILE A 46 1.17 0.38 -16.60
C ILE A 46 1.93 1.65 -16.17
N ALA A 47 1.74 2.76 -16.91
CA ALA A 47 2.35 4.03 -16.57
C ALA A 47 1.94 4.52 -15.17
N ARG A 48 0.68 4.32 -14.78
CA ARG A 48 0.18 4.68 -13.43
C ARG A 48 0.71 3.78 -12.34
N ILE A 49 0.77 2.47 -12.55
CA ILE A 49 1.36 1.54 -11.58
C ILE A 49 2.82 1.92 -11.34
N ASN A 50 3.61 2.09 -12.41
CA ASN A 50 5.00 2.51 -12.30
C ASN A 50 5.13 3.87 -11.60
N THR A 51 4.29 4.85 -11.94
CA THR A 51 4.32 6.16 -11.28
C THR A 51 3.99 6.05 -9.80
N PHE A 52 2.95 5.30 -9.44
CA PHE A 52 2.57 5.11 -8.04
C PHE A 52 3.70 4.46 -7.23
N LEU A 53 4.27 3.36 -7.74
CA LEU A 53 5.37 2.65 -7.09
C LEU A 53 6.62 3.54 -6.94
N HIS A 54 7.05 4.20 -8.02
CA HIS A 54 8.23 5.07 -7.99
C HIS A 54 8.04 6.26 -7.05
N VAL A 55 6.84 6.84 -6.97
CA VAL A 55 6.58 7.96 -6.08
C VAL A 55 6.59 7.49 -4.62
N ARG A 56 5.92 6.38 -4.32
CA ARG A 56 5.83 5.82 -2.95
C ARG A 56 7.18 5.37 -2.40
N GLU A 57 7.95 4.65 -3.20
CA GLU A 57 9.14 3.95 -2.70
C GLU A 57 10.46 4.65 -3.08
N LEU A 58 10.46 5.45 -4.17
CA LEU A 58 11.67 6.10 -4.69
C LEU A 58 11.61 7.64 -4.66
N GLN A 59 10.48 8.24 -4.25
CA GLN A 59 10.26 9.69 -4.23
C GLN A 59 10.60 10.37 -5.59
N ALA A 60 10.31 9.68 -6.69
CA ALA A 60 10.69 10.10 -8.03
C ALA A 60 9.61 9.75 -9.07
N LEU A 61 9.62 10.46 -10.21
CA LEU A 61 8.83 10.07 -11.37
C LEU A 61 9.62 9.07 -12.24
N PRO A 62 8.95 8.07 -12.87
CA PRO A 62 9.61 7.14 -13.78
C PRO A 62 10.42 7.86 -14.87
N GLY A 63 11.68 7.46 -15.07
CA GLY A 63 12.58 8.04 -16.06
C GLY A 63 13.06 9.48 -15.78
N ARG A 64 12.77 10.03 -14.59
CA ARG A 64 13.15 11.40 -14.20
C ARG A 64 14.19 11.43 -13.08
N PHE A 65 15.28 10.69 -13.25
CA PHE A 65 16.42 10.64 -12.33
C PHE A 65 17.70 11.10 -13.04
N ALA A 66 18.67 11.62 -12.28
CA ALA A 66 19.93 12.14 -12.84
C ALA A 66 20.95 11.03 -13.12
N LYS A 67 21.08 10.06 -12.21
CA LYS A 67 22.05 8.97 -12.29
C LYS A 67 21.44 7.60 -12.00
N SER A 68 20.60 7.52 -10.97
CA SER A 68 20.05 6.25 -10.49
C SER A 68 18.59 6.42 -10.06
N PRO A 69 17.69 5.45 -10.32
CA PRO A 69 16.32 5.46 -9.80
C PRO A 69 16.27 5.60 -8.27
N PHE A 70 17.32 5.16 -7.56
CA PHE A 70 17.39 5.11 -6.10
C PHE A 70 18.02 6.37 -5.48
N GLU A 71 18.45 7.34 -6.29
CA GLU A 71 19.31 8.45 -5.84
C GLU A 71 18.65 9.40 -4.82
N LYS A 72 17.32 9.36 -4.68
CA LYS A 72 16.57 10.18 -3.72
C LYS A 72 16.40 9.54 -2.36
N VAL A 73 16.38 8.21 -2.30
CA VAL A 73 16.04 7.46 -1.09
C VAL A 73 17.25 6.81 -0.43
N ARG A 74 18.29 6.49 -1.20
CA ARG A 74 19.51 5.89 -0.66
C ARG A 74 20.38 6.88 0.13
N PRO A 75 21.27 6.40 1.00
CA PRO A 75 22.22 7.26 1.68
C PRO A 75 23.12 8.04 0.71
N LYS A 76 23.42 9.29 1.05
CA LYS A 76 24.41 10.08 0.30
C LYS A 76 25.81 9.56 0.55
N GLU A 77 26.78 10.00 -0.25
CA GLU A 77 28.17 9.65 -0.04
C GLU A 77 28.66 10.14 1.33
N GLY A 78 29.19 9.20 2.14
CA GLY A 78 29.63 9.47 3.51
C GLY A 78 28.51 9.56 4.55
N GLU A 79 27.25 9.38 4.17
CA GLU A 79 26.09 9.34 5.08
C GLU A 79 25.59 7.89 5.23
N ILE A 80 25.03 7.56 6.40
CA ILE A 80 24.39 6.26 6.67
C ILE A 80 22.86 6.33 6.61
N GLY A 81 22.30 7.53 6.54
CA GLY A 81 20.86 7.76 6.61
C GLY A 81 20.19 7.54 5.26
N GLY A 82 19.18 6.67 5.19
CA GLY A 82 18.45 6.37 3.96
C GLY A 82 18.05 4.90 3.83
N VAL A 83 17.50 4.56 2.67
CA VAL A 83 17.19 3.18 2.28
C VAL A 83 18.48 2.48 1.86
N ASN A 84 18.91 1.49 2.63
CA ASN A 84 20.14 0.75 2.41
C ASN A 84 19.92 -0.43 1.48
N SER A 85 18.80 -1.13 1.64
CA SER A 85 18.41 -2.22 0.77
C SER A 85 16.96 -2.06 0.36
N LEU A 86 16.68 -2.49 -0.86
CA LEU A 86 15.33 -2.53 -1.40
C LEU A 86 15.23 -3.75 -2.29
N ASP A 87 14.23 -4.58 -2.07
CA ASP A 87 13.88 -5.70 -2.93
C ASP A 87 12.37 -5.75 -3.16
N TYR A 88 11.92 -6.56 -4.11
CA TYR A 88 10.51 -6.81 -4.33
C TYR A 88 10.22 -8.26 -4.71
N GLN A 89 8.98 -8.67 -4.44
CA GLN A 89 8.46 -9.97 -4.84
C GLN A 89 7.03 -9.82 -5.38
N VAL A 90 6.75 -10.41 -6.55
CA VAL A 90 5.37 -10.63 -7.00
C VAL A 90 4.78 -11.76 -6.16
N VAL A 91 3.79 -11.45 -5.33
CA VAL A 91 3.12 -12.43 -4.46
C VAL A 91 1.90 -13.06 -5.13
N GLY A 92 1.33 -12.39 -6.12
CA GLY A 92 0.28 -12.99 -6.95
C GLY A 92 -0.05 -12.14 -8.16
N GLN A 93 -0.52 -12.83 -9.20
CA GLN A 93 -0.96 -12.21 -10.44
C GLN A 93 -2.15 -13.00 -10.97
N GLY A 94 -3.19 -12.26 -11.36
CA GLY A 94 -4.37 -12.81 -12.00
C GLY A 94 -4.72 -12.03 -13.26
N PRO A 95 -5.74 -12.48 -14.02
CA PRO A 95 -6.15 -11.83 -15.26
C PRO A 95 -6.40 -10.31 -15.18
N GLY A 96 -6.85 -9.81 -14.02
CA GLY A 96 -7.15 -8.39 -13.80
C GLY A 96 -6.36 -7.71 -12.70
N TYR A 97 -5.43 -8.39 -12.02
CA TYR A 97 -4.70 -7.80 -10.90
C TYR A 97 -3.23 -8.20 -10.82
N LEU A 98 -2.43 -7.34 -10.20
CA LEU A 98 -1.07 -7.60 -9.77
C LEU A 98 -0.96 -7.35 -8.27
N SER A 99 -0.30 -8.26 -7.55
CA SER A 99 0.02 -8.14 -6.13
C SER A 99 1.51 -8.35 -5.93
N LEU A 100 2.17 -7.40 -5.26
CA LEU A 100 3.59 -7.46 -4.97
C LEU A 100 3.90 -6.89 -3.59
N ASN A 101 5.00 -7.33 -3.00
CA ASN A 101 5.61 -6.70 -1.84
C ASN A 101 6.87 -5.95 -2.27
N VAL A 102 7.12 -4.83 -1.59
CA VAL A 102 8.41 -4.16 -1.58
C VAL A 102 8.97 -4.27 -0.16
N ASP A 103 10.14 -4.88 -0.05
CA ASP A 103 10.86 -5.03 1.21
C ASP A 103 12.02 -4.03 1.22
N SER A 104 12.18 -3.29 2.30
CA SER A 104 13.24 -2.29 2.43
C SER A 104 13.86 -2.28 3.82
N GLU A 105 15.14 -1.91 3.87
CA GLU A 105 15.80 -1.54 5.11
C GLU A 105 16.14 -0.06 5.07
N TYR A 106 15.61 0.67 6.05
CA TYR A 106 15.90 2.09 6.23
C TYR A 106 16.75 2.30 7.48
N THR A 107 17.77 3.15 7.39
CA THR A 107 18.61 3.55 8.54
C THR A 107 18.45 5.03 8.84
N ALA A 108 18.24 5.34 10.11
CA ALA A 108 18.42 6.66 10.70
C ALA A 108 19.19 6.55 12.02
N ALA A 109 18.51 6.67 13.17
CA ALA A 109 19.11 6.39 14.47
C ALA A 109 19.47 4.90 14.64
N TYR A 110 18.71 4.03 13.98
CA TYR A 110 18.86 2.58 13.92
C TYR A 110 18.36 2.10 12.55
N SER A 111 18.71 0.86 12.19
CA SER A 111 18.20 0.21 10.99
C SER A 111 16.88 -0.49 11.29
N SER A 112 15.91 -0.34 10.40
CA SER A 112 14.61 -0.97 10.49
C SER A 112 14.20 -1.55 9.14
N GLN A 113 13.80 -2.81 9.17
CA GLN A 113 13.16 -3.46 8.03
C GLN A 113 11.68 -3.11 7.97
N ASN A 114 11.21 -2.85 6.76
CA ASN A 114 9.81 -2.61 6.41
C ASN A 114 9.43 -3.52 5.23
N SER A 115 8.15 -3.89 5.17
CA SER A 115 7.56 -4.57 4.02
C SER A 115 6.25 -3.87 3.70
N THR A 116 6.07 -3.44 2.45
CA THR A 116 4.84 -2.79 1.97
C THR A 116 4.18 -3.67 0.92
N ALA A 117 2.90 -4.00 1.10
CA ALA A 117 2.13 -4.75 0.11
C ALA A 117 1.34 -3.81 -0.81
N TYR A 118 1.45 -4.05 -2.11
CA TYR A 118 0.75 -3.31 -3.15
C TYR A 118 -0.11 -4.25 -3.98
N ASN A 119 -1.35 -3.82 -4.25
CA ASN A 119 -2.27 -4.53 -5.14
C ASN A 119 -2.80 -3.53 -6.17
N PHE A 120 -2.77 -3.88 -7.44
CA PHE A 120 -3.20 -3.02 -8.52
C PHE A 120 -4.23 -3.70 -9.41
N ASP A 121 -5.21 -2.92 -9.83
CA ASP A 121 -6.13 -3.25 -10.92
C ASP A 121 -5.39 -3.05 -12.24
N LEU A 122 -5.22 -4.10 -13.05
CA LEU A 122 -4.43 -4.02 -14.29
C LEU A 122 -5.13 -3.26 -15.41
N ALA A 123 -6.46 -3.09 -15.33
CA ALA A 123 -7.21 -2.33 -16.32
C ALA A 123 -7.07 -0.81 -16.12
N SER A 124 -7.11 -0.34 -14.87
CA SER A 124 -7.04 1.07 -14.52
C SER A 124 -5.67 1.50 -13.99
N GLY A 125 -4.84 0.60 -13.48
CA GLY A 125 -3.58 0.91 -12.79
C GLY A 125 -3.77 1.51 -11.40
N ARG A 126 -4.97 1.44 -10.83
CA ARG A 126 -5.28 1.97 -9.49
C ARG A 126 -5.01 0.95 -8.39
N PRO A 127 -4.65 1.41 -7.17
CA PRO A 127 -4.54 0.53 -6.02
C PRO A 127 -5.86 -0.15 -5.65
N ILE A 128 -5.78 -1.41 -5.20
CA ILE A 128 -6.89 -2.21 -4.70
C ILE A 128 -6.68 -2.46 -3.21
N GLY A 129 -7.69 -2.14 -2.40
CA GLY A 129 -7.76 -2.50 -0.99
C GLY A 129 -8.99 -3.35 -0.65
N LEU A 130 -9.12 -3.71 0.63
CA LEU A 130 -10.24 -4.51 1.12
C LEU A 130 -11.60 -3.85 0.88
N ALA A 131 -11.67 -2.51 0.95
CA ALA A 131 -12.91 -1.75 0.73
C ALA A 131 -13.43 -1.83 -0.72
N GLN A 132 -12.58 -2.19 -1.68
CA GLN A 132 -12.99 -2.41 -3.08
C GLN A 132 -13.41 -3.85 -3.31
N LEU A 133 -12.74 -4.79 -2.62
CA LEU A 133 -12.97 -6.23 -2.78
C LEU A 133 -14.21 -6.71 -2.03
N LEU A 134 -14.54 -6.09 -0.90
CA LEU A 134 -15.62 -6.50 -0.02
C LEU A 134 -16.74 -5.46 0.00
N THR A 135 -17.96 -5.94 0.28
CA THR A 135 -19.06 -5.05 0.68
C THR A 135 -18.73 -4.43 2.04
N PRO A 136 -19.32 -3.27 2.41
CA PRO A 136 -19.10 -2.68 3.73
C PRO A 136 -19.42 -3.64 4.89
N GLN A 137 -20.47 -4.44 4.75
CA GLN A 137 -20.81 -5.46 5.75
C GLN A 137 -19.82 -6.63 5.79
N GLY A 138 -19.34 -7.05 4.62
CA GLY A 138 -18.30 -8.08 4.50
C GLY A 138 -16.97 -7.65 5.11
N LEU A 139 -16.58 -6.39 4.87
CA LEU A 139 -15.39 -5.79 5.47
C LEU A 139 -15.49 -5.76 7.00
N ALA A 140 -16.62 -5.29 7.56
CA ALA A 140 -16.83 -5.25 9.00
C ALA A 140 -16.80 -6.65 9.65
N ARG A 141 -17.39 -7.66 8.98
CA ARG A 141 -17.32 -9.06 9.43
C ARG A 141 -15.89 -9.57 9.45
N LEU A 142 -15.15 -9.38 8.36
CA LEU A 142 -13.75 -9.78 8.25
C LEU A 142 -12.91 -9.11 9.33
N GLN A 143 -13.11 -7.80 9.56
CA GLN A 143 -12.44 -7.05 10.61
C GLN A 143 -12.64 -7.66 11.99
N THR A 144 -13.89 -7.92 12.34
CA THR A 144 -14.26 -8.54 13.61
C THR A 144 -13.62 -9.92 13.77
N GLU A 145 -13.64 -10.73 12.71
CA GLU A 145 -13.06 -12.08 12.74
C GLU A 145 -11.55 -12.05 12.99
N LEU A 146 -10.81 -11.24 12.21
CA LEU A 146 -9.36 -11.19 12.30
C LEU A 146 -8.89 -10.55 13.61
N GLN A 147 -9.55 -9.50 14.09
CA GLN A 147 -9.27 -8.93 15.42
C GLN A 147 -9.50 -9.98 16.52
N GLY A 148 -10.59 -10.76 16.43
CA GLY A 148 -10.87 -11.85 17.36
C GLY A 148 -9.78 -12.93 17.36
N LYS A 149 -9.26 -13.30 16.18
CA LYS A 149 -8.15 -14.25 16.05
C LYS A 149 -6.85 -13.70 16.64
N ARG A 150 -6.51 -12.43 16.37
CA ARG A 150 -5.34 -11.75 16.95
C ARG A 150 -5.42 -11.72 18.48
N ALA A 151 -6.56 -11.27 19.01
CA ALA A 151 -6.81 -11.24 20.44
C ALA A 151 -6.67 -12.62 21.07
N LYS A 152 -7.25 -13.65 20.45
CA LYS A 152 -7.15 -15.02 20.93
C LYS A 152 -5.70 -15.51 20.96
N ARG A 153 -4.91 -15.27 19.92
CA ARG A 153 -3.49 -15.70 19.86
C ARG A 153 -2.67 -15.06 20.98
N MET A 154 -2.85 -13.77 21.23
CA MET A 154 -2.17 -13.07 22.34
C MET A 154 -2.65 -13.55 23.72
N GLN A 155 -3.96 -13.74 23.90
CA GLN A 155 -4.50 -14.27 25.15
C GLN A 155 -4.02 -15.69 25.45
N ASP A 156 -3.93 -16.55 24.43
CA ASP A 156 -3.42 -17.91 24.57
C ASP A 156 -1.92 -17.90 24.91
N PHE A 157 -1.15 -16.99 24.31
CA PHE A 157 0.26 -16.76 24.66
C PHE A 157 0.40 -16.35 26.14
N LEU A 158 -0.31 -15.31 26.58
CA LEU A 158 -0.29 -14.82 27.96
C LEU A 158 -0.70 -15.88 28.97
N LYS A 159 -1.68 -16.72 28.65
CA LYS A 159 -2.12 -17.86 29.51
C LYS A 159 -1.07 -18.96 29.63
N ALA A 160 -0.25 -19.15 28.60
CA ALA A 160 0.82 -20.14 28.61
C ALA A 160 2.07 -19.66 29.37
N MET A 161 2.19 -18.35 29.63
CA MET A 161 3.29 -17.81 30.42
C MET A 161 3.19 -18.25 31.89
N PRO A 162 4.33 -18.42 32.60
CA PRO A 162 4.33 -18.56 34.04
C PRO A 162 3.57 -17.42 34.72
N PRO A 163 3.00 -17.62 35.93
CA PRO A 163 2.35 -16.55 36.68
C PRO A 163 3.30 -15.37 36.90
N SER A 164 2.75 -14.15 36.83
CA SER A 164 3.50 -12.94 37.13
C SER A 164 4.07 -12.99 38.56
N LYS A 165 5.28 -12.48 38.72
CA LYS A 165 5.96 -12.39 40.01
C LYS A 165 5.81 -10.96 40.56
N PRO A 166 5.21 -10.77 41.74
CA PRO A 166 4.95 -9.44 42.30
C PRO A 166 6.19 -8.86 43.03
N VAL A 167 7.39 -9.03 42.46
CA VAL A 167 8.66 -8.64 43.10
C VAL A 167 9.21 -7.40 42.40
N ASP A 168 9.91 -6.53 43.12
CA ASP A 168 10.62 -5.38 42.53
C ASP A 168 11.55 -5.86 41.40
N SER A 169 11.62 -5.11 40.30
CA SER A 169 12.40 -5.48 39.09
C SER A 169 13.87 -5.76 39.39
N ASP A 170 14.43 -5.14 40.43
CA ASP A 170 15.82 -5.33 40.88
C ASP A 170 16.10 -6.73 41.49
N GLU A 171 15.06 -7.51 41.78
CA GLU A 171 15.18 -8.88 42.30
C GLU A 171 14.88 -9.97 41.26
N LEU A 172 14.49 -9.58 40.03
CA LEU A 172 14.26 -10.50 38.93
C LEU A 172 15.57 -10.86 38.23
N SER A 173 15.71 -12.12 37.82
CA SER A 173 16.71 -12.48 36.82
C SER A 173 16.35 -11.89 35.45
N ASP A 174 17.33 -11.77 34.55
CA ASP A 174 17.11 -11.24 33.19
C ASP A 174 15.97 -11.97 32.45
N ASP A 175 15.91 -13.31 32.58
CA ASP A 175 14.86 -14.14 31.98
C ASP A 175 13.47 -13.86 32.59
N GLU A 176 13.41 -13.47 33.86
CA GLU A 176 12.16 -13.16 34.54
C GLU A 176 11.70 -11.74 34.19
N GLN A 177 12.62 -10.79 34.12
CA GLN A 177 12.33 -9.43 33.65
C GLN A 177 11.82 -9.46 32.21
N GLN A 178 12.50 -10.19 31.32
CA GLN A 178 12.08 -10.34 29.92
C GLN A 178 10.65 -10.88 29.81
N ARG A 179 10.25 -11.83 30.68
CA ARG A 179 8.90 -12.38 30.69
C ARG A 179 7.86 -11.38 31.16
N GLU A 180 8.18 -10.53 32.13
CA GLU A 180 7.25 -9.49 32.57
C GLU A 180 7.14 -8.38 31.50
N ASP A 181 8.23 -8.00 30.85
CA ASP A 181 8.21 -7.05 29.72
C ASP A 181 7.39 -7.60 28.54
N GLN A 182 7.51 -8.89 28.23
CA GLN A 182 6.68 -9.57 27.24
C GLN A 182 5.19 -9.57 27.64
N ARG A 183 4.90 -9.79 28.92
CA ARG A 183 3.53 -9.75 29.44
C ARG A 183 2.92 -8.37 29.29
N GLU A 184 3.66 -7.31 29.63
CA GLU A 184 3.27 -5.92 29.46
C GLU A 184 3.00 -5.62 27.99
N LEU A 185 3.96 -5.92 27.10
CA LEU A 185 3.85 -5.71 25.65
C LEU A 185 2.55 -6.27 25.07
N TYR A 186 2.24 -7.54 25.34
CA TYR A 186 1.03 -8.17 24.79
C TYR A 186 -0.25 -7.71 25.48
N SER A 187 -0.18 -7.31 26.75
CA SER A 187 -1.35 -6.77 27.45
C SER A 187 -1.74 -5.40 26.90
N GLU A 188 -0.77 -4.49 26.70
CA GLU A 188 -1.00 -3.18 26.08
C GLU A 188 -1.47 -3.33 24.63
N CYS A 189 -0.85 -4.25 23.87
CA CYS A 189 -1.27 -4.54 22.50
C CYS A 189 -2.73 -5.02 22.45
N LEU A 190 -3.13 -5.91 23.36
CA LEU A 190 -4.52 -6.37 23.50
C LEU A 190 -5.50 -5.23 23.83
N GLU A 191 -5.12 -4.29 24.69
CA GLU A 191 -5.95 -3.14 25.05
C GLU A 191 -6.19 -2.22 23.84
N SER A 192 -5.15 -2.02 23.02
CA SER A 192 -5.23 -1.19 21.80
C SER A 192 -6.01 -1.83 20.64
N LEU A 193 -6.21 -3.15 20.64
CA LEU A 193 -6.88 -3.85 19.52
C LEU A 193 -8.29 -3.34 19.23
N GLY A 194 -9.04 -2.92 20.26
CA GLY A 194 -10.41 -2.42 20.11
C GLY A 194 -10.50 -1.10 19.33
N GLU A 195 -9.38 -0.36 19.24
CA GLU A 195 -9.25 0.89 18.51
C GLU A 195 -8.50 0.70 17.17
N ALA A 196 -7.89 -0.46 16.96
CA ALA A 196 -7.03 -0.74 15.82
C ALA A 196 -7.82 -0.85 14.51
N SER A 197 -7.57 0.09 13.60
CA SER A 197 -8.03 0.02 12.21
C SER A 197 -7.18 -0.96 11.38
N PHE A 198 -7.66 -1.30 10.19
CA PHE A 198 -6.89 -2.07 9.20
C PHE A 198 -5.97 -1.17 8.36
N ASP A 199 -5.79 0.10 8.73
CA ASP A 199 -5.07 1.06 7.89
C ASP A 199 -3.59 0.70 7.70
N PHE A 200 -3.02 -0.05 8.65
CA PHE A 200 -1.63 -0.52 8.62
C PHE A 200 -1.51 -2.02 8.32
N ASP A 201 -2.64 -2.72 8.17
CA ASP A 201 -2.62 -4.13 7.79
C ASP A 201 -2.26 -4.28 6.32
N ARG A 202 -1.40 -5.25 6.02
CA ARG A 202 -0.99 -5.52 4.64
C ARG A 202 -1.94 -6.51 3.99
N LEU A 203 -2.37 -6.21 2.77
CA LEU A 203 -3.18 -7.10 1.95
C LEU A 203 -2.33 -7.70 0.83
N GLN A 204 -2.32 -9.02 0.71
CA GLN A 204 -1.72 -9.74 -0.40
C GLN A 204 -2.79 -10.56 -1.13
N LEU A 205 -2.80 -10.50 -2.46
CA LEU A 205 -3.72 -11.27 -3.29
C LEU A 205 -2.95 -12.42 -3.95
N GLY A 206 -3.29 -13.65 -3.58
CA GLY A 206 -2.78 -14.87 -4.20
C GLY A 206 -3.76 -15.47 -5.21
N THR A 207 -3.45 -16.66 -5.74
CA THR A 207 -4.26 -17.26 -6.81
C THR A 207 -5.70 -17.58 -6.41
N ASP A 208 -5.92 -18.07 -5.18
CA ASP A 208 -7.22 -18.54 -4.69
C ASP A 208 -7.60 -18.01 -3.30
N SER A 209 -6.76 -17.15 -2.72
CA SER A 209 -6.93 -16.59 -1.38
C SER A 209 -6.31 -15.21 -1.28
N MET A 210 -6.83 -14.39 -0.35
CA MET A 210 -6.12 -13.20 0.12
C MET A 210 -5.48 -13.50 1.48
N THR A 211 -4.38 -12.84 1.77
CA THR A 211 -3.76 -12.83 3.10
C THR A 211 -3.82 -11.41 3.64
N VAL A 212 -4.40 -11.25 4.83
CA VAL A 212 -4.35 -10.00 5.60
C VAL A 212 -3.33 -10.18 6.71
N ILE A 213 -2.31 -9.32 6.74
CA ILE A 213 -1.20 -9.42 7.68
C ILE A 213 -1.29 -8.26 8.66
N GLY A 214 -1.62 -8.58 9.91
CA GLY A 214 -1.56 -7.63 11.01
C GLY A 214 -0.13 -7.37 11.46
N GLY A 215 0.15 -6.12 11.82
CA GLY A 215 1.45 -5.72 12.37
C GLY A 215 1.80 -6.42 13.68
N SER A 216 3.09 -6.40 14.01
CA SER A 216 3.62 -6.88 15.29
C SER A 216 3.20 -5.98 16.46
N CYS A 217 3.23 -6.51 17.68
CA CYS A 217 2.94 -5.71 18.88
C CYS A 217 4.14 -4.85 19.28
N ALA A 218 5.37 -5.31 19.02
CA ALA A 218 6.55 -4.54 19.35
C ALA A 218 6.85 -3.43 18.32
N ASN A 219 7.26 -2.28 18.85
CA ASN A 219 8.00 -1.29 18.09
C ASN A 219 9.42 -1.82 17.76
N HIS A 220 10.17 -1.06 16.97
CA HIS A 220 11.52 -1.47 16.54
C HIS A 220 12.49 -1.76 17.72
N ALA A 221 12.38 -1.04 18.84
CA ALA A 221 13.29 -1.17 19.99
C ALA A 221 13.02 -2.43 20.81
N SER A 222 11.74 -2.83 20.88
CA SER A 222 11.28 -3.99 21.66
C SER A 222 11.10 -5.25 20.81
N ARG A 223 11.58 -5.27 19.56
CA ARG A 223 11.33 -6.38 18.62
C ARG A 223 11.80 -7.74 19.14
N ALA A 224 12.85 -7.78 19.95
CA ALA A 224 13.35 -9.00 20.57
C ALA A 224 12.37 -9.62 21.59
N LEU A 225 11.43 -8.83 22.13
CA LEU A 225 10.40 -9.31 23.06
C LEU A 225 9.22 -9.95 22.31
N ASP A 226 9.02 -9.63 21.03
CA ASP A 226 7.85 -10.08 20.28
C ASP A 226 8.04 -11.47 19.66
N GLU A 227 7.65 -12.50 20.41
CA GLU A 227 7.64 -13.89 19.96
C GLU A 227 6.49 -14.23 18.99
N LEU A 228 5.39 -13.50 19.03
CA LEU A 228 4.24 -13.70 18.15
C LEU A 228 4.47 -13.09 16.77
N GLY A 229 5.23 -11.99 16.69
CA GLY A 229 5.52 -11.28 15.47
C GLY A 229 4.24 -10.80 14.77
N GLU A 230 4.22 -10.89 13.44
CA GLU A 230 3.06 -10.52 12.65
C GLU A 230 1.91 -11.53 12.76
N PHE A 231 0.71 -11.10 12.37
CA PHE A 231 -0.52 -11.90 12.39
C PHE A 231 -1.07 -12.12 10.97
N PRO A 232 -0.43 -12.98 10.14
CA PRO A 232 -0.92 -13.31 8.81
C PRO A 232 -2.12 -14.25 8.88
N GLU A 233 -3.20 -13.88 8.20
CA GLU A 233 -4.42 -14.67 8.10
C GLU A 233 -4.82 -14.82 6.62
N SER A 234 -4.69 -16.03 6.10
CA SER A 234 -5.08 -16.38 4.73
C SER A 234 -6.51 -16.88 4.66
N ILE A 235 -7.33 -16.27 3.81
CA ILE A 235 -8.74 -16.63 3.62
C ILE A 235 -9.00 -16.90 2.14
N SER A 236 -9.58 -18.07 1.84
CA SER A 236 -9.96 -18.43 0.46
C SER A 236 -11.01 -17.47 -0.09
N TYR A 237 -10.94 -17.18 -1.39
CA TYR A 237 -11.95 -16.36 -2.05
C TYR A 237 -13.35 -16.98 -1.95
N GLN A 238 -13.44 -18.31 -2.01
CA GLN A 238 -14.71 -19.02 -1.89
C GLN A 238 -15.38 -18.78 -0.52
N ALA A 239 -14.60 -18.75 0.56
CA ALA A 239 -15.12 -18.45 1.90
C ALA A 239 -15.68 -17.02 2.01
N LEU A 240 -15.09 -16.07 1.29
CA LEU A 240 -15.53 -14.67 1.26
C LEU A 240 -16.63 -14.39 0.23
N SER A 241 -17.13 -15.40 -0.48
CA SER A 241 -18.03 -15.18 -1.63
C SER A 241 -19.27 -14.35 -1.29
N ALA A 242 -19.87 -14.56 -0.12
CA ALA A 242 -21.04 -13.79 0.34
C ALA A 242 -20.69 -12.36 0.81
N ASP A 243 -19.41 -12.10 1.07
CA ASP A 243 -18.90 -10.83 1.61
C ASP A 243 -18.37 -9.90 0.51
N MET A 244 -18.01 -10.45 -0.65
CA MET A 244 -17.39 -9.73 -1.76
C MET A 244 -18.34 -8.73 -2.44
N SER A 245 -17.77 -7.59 -2.84
CA SER A 245 -18.42 -6.63 -3.73
C SER A 245 -18.57 -7.22 -5.14
N SER A 246 -19.38 -6.58 -6.01
CA SER A 246 -19.46 -6.98 -7.42
C SER A 246 -18.09 -6.96 -8.11
N TYR A 247 -17.25 -5.98 -7.78
CA TYR A 247 -15.88 -5.89 -8.29
C TYR A 247 -15.02 -7.05 -7.77
N GLY A 248 -15.01 -7.30 -6.46
CA GLY A 248 -14.21 -8.38 -5.86
C GLY A 248 -14.62 -9.77 -6.37
N ARG A 249 -15.93 -10.02 -6.55
CA ARG A 249 -16.43 -11.27 -7.14
C ARG A 249 -15.94 -11.46 -8.57
N CYS A 250 -16.08 -10.44 -9.42
CA CYS A 250 -15.60 -10.47 -10.80
C CYS A 250 -14.08 -10.74 -10.86
N LEU A 251 -13.31 -10.03 -10.04
CA LEU A 251 -11.85 -10.08 -10.09
C LEU A 251 -11.28 -11.39 -9.53
N LEU A 252 -11.78 -11.83 -8.37
CA LEU A 252 -11.13 -12.88 -7.58
C LEU A 252 -11.82 -14.25 -7.68
N LEU A 253 -13.14 -14.29 -7.84
CA LEU A 253 -13.89 -15.56 -8.01
C LEU A 253 -14.05 -15.92 -9.48
N GLU A 254 -14.46 -14.96 -10.31
CA GLU A 254 -14.66 -15.17 -11.75
C GLU A 254 -13.34 -15.08 -12.54
N LYS A 255 -12.28 -14.53 -11.91
CA LYS A 255 -10.94 -14.36 -12.47
C LYS A 255 -10.96 -13.64 -13.82
N ARG A 256 -11.69 -12.53 -13.87
CA ARG A 256 -11.87 -11.70 -15.07
C ARG A 256 -11.01 -10.45 -15.06
N SER A 257 -10.76 -9.90 -16.25
CA SER A 257 -9.95 -8.68 -16.45
C SER A 257 -10.79 -7.45 -16.83
N ASP A 258 -12.09 -7.64 -17.13
CA ASP A 258 -13.03 -6.59 -17.53
C ASP A 258 -13.89 -6.08 -16.36
N CYS A 259 -13.37 -6.21 -15.14
CA CYS A 259 -14.07 -5.84 -13.92
C CYS A 259 -14.06 -4.31 -13.73
N ALA A 260 -15.25 -3.73 -13.56
CA ALA A 260 -15.39 -2.29 -13.38
C ALA A 260 -15.07 -1.88 -11.93
N LEU A 261 -13.90 -1.30 -11.71
CA LEU A 261 -13.57 -0.64 -10.46
C LEU A 261 -14.38 0.66 -10.34
N PRO A 262 -15.12 0.92 -9.26
CA PRO A 262 -15.89 2.16 -9.14
C PRO A 262 -14.96 3.39 -9.10
N ALA A 263 -15.32 4.45 -9.84
CA ALA A 263 -14.51 5.66 -10.01
C ALA A 263 -14.09 6.28 -8.66
N ASN A 264 -14.99 6.32 -7.67
CA ASN A 264 -14.74 6.95 -6.36
C ASN A 264 -14.41 5.95 -5.24
N SER A 265 -14.04 4.70 -5.58
CA SER A 265 -13.87 3.66 -4.55
C SER A 265 -12.59 3.81 -3.73
N THR A 266 -11.52 4.34 -4.31
CA THR A 266 -10.30 4.77 -3.60
C THR A 266 -9.91 6.12 -4.13
N ALA A 267 -9.87 7.16 -3.30
CA ALA A 267 -9.23 8.41 -3.71
C ALA A 267 -7.75 8.19 -4.11
N GLN A 268 -7.17 7.04 -3.75
CA GLN A 268 -5.81 6.64 -4.09
C GLN A 268 -5.60 6.43 -5.60
N GLY A 269 -4.44 6.84 -6.07
CA GLY A 269 -4.04 6.69 -7.45
C GLY A 269 -3.13 7.81 -7.93
N VAL A 270 -2.85 7.79 -9.23
CA VAL A 270 -2.04 8.79 -9.91
C VAL A 270 -2.96 9.65 -10.75
N TYR A 271 -2.80 10.96 -10.65
CA TYR A 271 -3.59 11.95 -11.35
C TYR A 271 -2.67 12.93 -12.08
N HIS A 272 -2.89 13.12 -13.37
CA HIS A 272 -2.12 14.03 -14.21
C HIS A 272 -2.97 15.23 -14.60
N GLY A 273 -2.36 16.40 -14.69
CA GLY A 273 -3.10 17.58 -15.14
C GLY A 273 -2.35 18.88 -14.93
N SER A 274 -3.04 19.90 -14.46
CA SER A 274 -2.50 21.25 -14.37
C SER A 274 -2.85 21.95 -13.07
N LEU A 275 -1.89 22.70 -12.56
CA LEU A 275 -2.02 23.74 -11.55
C LEU A 275 -1.76 25.09 -12.25
N GLY A 276 -2.81 25.84 -12.55
CA GLY A 276 -2.73 27.02 -13.41
C GLY A 276 -2.16 26.67 -14.79
N ALA A 277 -1.00 27.23 -15.13
CA ALA A 277 -0.30 26.95 -16.39
C ALA A 277 0.73 25.81 -16.29
N TYR A 278 0.90 25.21 -15.11
CA TYR A 278 1.97 24.25 -14.85
C TYR A 278 1.42 22.82 -14.88
N PRO A 279 1.97 21.94 -15.74
CA PRO A 279 1.67 20.51 -15.67
C PRO A 279 2.16 19.92 -14.36
N ILE A 280 1.29 19.13 -13.72
CA ILE A 280 1.60 18.45 -12.48
C ILE A 280 1.15 16.99 -12.52
N THR A 281 1.84 16.18 -11.71
CA THR A 281 1.45 14.83 -11.34
C THR A 281 1.18 14.81 -9.85
N LEU A 282 -0.05 14.46 -9.45
CA LEU A 282 -0.48 14.25 -8.07
C LEU A 282 -0.63 12.74 -7.82
N VAL A 283 -0.12 12.25 -6.71
CA VAL A 283 -0.31 10.87 -6.26
C VAL A 283 -0.96 10.89 -4.90
N ILE A 284 -2.16 10.30 -4.80
CA ILE A 284 -2.83 10.08 -3.51
C ILE A 284 -2.41 8.70 -3.03
N GLU A 285 -1.66 8.67 -1.93
CA GLU A 285 -0.84 7.53 -1.54
C GLU A 285 -1.60 6.60 -0.60
N GLN A 286 -2.01 7.10 0.56
CA GLN A 286 -2.71 6.33 1.58
C GLN A 286 -3.91 7.10 2.11
N LEU A 287 -5.04 6.42 2.25
CA LEU A 287 -6.22 6.93 2.92
C LEU A 287 -6.41 6.12 4.21
N TYR A 288 -6.52 6.81 5.33
CA TYR A 288 -6.72 6.22 6.65
C TYR A 288 -8.20 6.23 7.04
N SER A 289 -8.58 5.38 8.00
CA SER A 289 -9.95 5.23 8.48
C SER A 289 -10.49 6.48 9.20
N ASP A 290 -9.61 7.28 9.78
CA ASP A 290 -9.92 8.60 10.36
C ASP A 290 -10.12 9.69 9.30
N ARG A 291 -10.03 9.31 8.01
CA ARG A 291 -10.15 10.14 6.82
C ARG A 291 -8.95 11.05 6.54
N SER A 292 -7.89 10.98 7.33
CA SER A 292 -6.62 11.57 6.95
C SER A 292 -6.05 10.83 5.75
N LEU A 293 -5.14 11.47 5.02
CA LEU A 293 -4.45 10.85 3.89
C LEU A 293 -3.05 11.44 3.70
N THR A 294 -2.19 10.64 3.08
CA THR A 294 -0.92 11.09 2.54
C THR A 294 -0.99 11.19 1.02
N ALA A 295 -0.33 12.21 0.47
CA ALA A 295 -0.23 12.43 -0.94
C ALA A 295 1.11 13.10 -1.27
N SER A 296 1.41 13.19 -2.55
CA SER A 296 2.53 13.99 -3.03
C SER A 296 2.26 14.51 -4.41
N TYR A 297 2.93 15.59 -4.80
CA TYR A 297 2.84 16.09 -6.15
C TYR A 297 4.19 16.56 -6.70
N PHE A 298 4.22 16.69 -8.02
CA PHE A 298 5.37 17.11 -8.79
C PHE A 298 4.94 18.18 -9.78
N TYR A 299 5.77 19.21 -9.95
CA TYR A 299 5.79 19.96 -11.20
C TYR A 299 6.54 19.13 -12.25
N ASP A 300 5.87 18.67 -13.31
CA ASP A 300 6.42 17.69 -14.25
C ASP A 300 7.72 18.14 -14.93
N LYS A 301 7.89 19.45 -15.07
CA LYS A 301 9.11 20.08 -15.61
C LYS A 301 10.32 19.87 -14.71
N HIS A 302 10.11 19.90 -13.40
CA HIS A 302 11.19 19.89 -12.41
C HIS A 302 11.33 18.54 -11.70
N ALA A 303 10.28 17.70 -11.73
CA ALA A 303 10.23 16.39 -11.08
C ALA A 303 10.75 16.42 -9.63
N LYS A 304 10.43 17.49 -8.90
CA LYS A 304 10.70 17.61 -7.48
C LYS A 304 9.52 17.05 -6.69
N TYR A 305 9.80 16.07 -5.83
CA TYR A 305 8.83 15.52 -4.88
C TYR A 305 8.42 16.60 -3.86
N ILE A 306 7.11 16.77 -3.69
CA ILE A 306 6.52 17.66 -2.70
C ILE A 306 5.48 16.85 -1.94
N GLU A 307 5.78 16.57 -0.67
CA GLU A 307 4.91 15.82 0.23
C GLU A 307 3.69 16.64 0.65
N LEU A 308 2.57 15.96 0.79
CA LEU A 308 1.29 16.52 1.20
C LEU A 308 0.66 15.65 2.29
N GLY A 309 0.18 16.31 3.35
CA GLY A 309 -0.84 15.75 4.23
C GLY A 309 -2.22 16.17 3.75
N GLY A 310 -3.27 15.49 4.19
CA GLY A 310 -4.62 15.90 3.83
C GLY A 310 -5.73 15.14 4.53
N GLU A 311 -6.95 15.47 4.10
CA GLU A 311 -8.18 14.84 4.56
C GLU A 311 -9.11 14.57 3.37
N PHE A 312 -9.89 13.50 3.48
CA PHE A 312 -10.90 13.11 2.50
C PHE A 312 -12.30 13.21 3.11
N GLN A 313 -13.20 13.95 2.47
CA GLN A 313 -14.56 14.15 2.95
C GLN A 313 -15.56 13.88 1.83
N GLN A 314 -16.15 12.67 1.85
CA GLN A 314 -17.15 12.22 0.86
C GLN A 314 -16.63 12.26 -0.59
N ASP A 315 -16.79 13.38 -1.28
CA ASP A 315 -16.35 13.61 -2.67
C ASP A 315 -15.35 14.76 -2.77
N SER A 316 -14.84 15.29 -1.65
CA SER A 316 -13.83 16.35 -1.62
C SER A 316 -12.56 15.92 -0.90
N LEU A 317 -11.47 16.63 -1.23
CA LEU A 317 -10.12 16.37 -0.76
C LEU A 317 -9.46 17.70 -0.43
N THR A 318 -8.94 17.83 0.78
CA THR A 318 -8.12 18.97 1.19
C THR A 318 -6.70 18.48 1.40
N LEU A 319 -5.72 19.03 0.67
CA LEU A 319 -4.30 18.69 0.82
C LEU A 319 -3.51 19.91 1.26
N HIS A 320 -2.42 19.72 1.98
CA HIS A 320 -1.57 20.81 2.45
C HIS A 320 -0.08 20.46 2.40
N GLU A 321 0.73 21.45 2.02
CA GLU A 321 2.18 21.43 2.10
C GLU A 321 2.64 21.88 3.49
N SER A 322 3.71 21.29 4.03
CA SER A 322 4.30 21.63 5.34
C SER A 322 5.15 22.92 5.37
N GLY A 323 5.13 23.72 4.30
CA GLY A 323 5.96 24.93 4.15
C GLY A 323 5.37 26.21 4.78
N GLU A 324 6.19 27.26 4.88
CA GLU A 324 5.77 28.60 5.30
C GLU A 324 6.00 29.63 4.18
N PRO A 325 4.95 30.29 3.64
CA PRO A 325 3.53 30.10 3.95
C PRO A 325 2.99 28.76 3.44
N PRO A 326 2.02 28.13 4.14
CA PRO A 326 1.46 26.86 3.72
C PRO A 326 0.69 27.03 2.42
N ALA A 327 0.76 26.00 1.58
CA ALA A 327 -0.06 25.89 0.39
C ALA A 327 -1.08 24.78 0.56
N ARG A 328 -2.28 24.98 0.03
CA ARG A 328 -3.39 24.03 0.13
C ARG A 328 -4.01 23.75 -1.23
N PHE A 329 -4.45 22.51 -1.41
CA PHE A 329 -5.39 22.12 -2.45
C PHE A 329 -6.78 21.96 -1.84
N GLU A 330 -7.79 22.46 -2.54
CA GLU A 330 -9.20 22.14 -2.28
C GLU A 330 -9.73 21.52 -3.58
N LEU A 331 -10.02 20.21 -3.57
CA LEU A 331 -10.38 19.44 -4.76
C LEU A 331 -11.70 18.70 -4.57
N GLU A 332 -12.42 18.51 -5.66
CA GLU A 332 -13.68 17.75 -5.73
C GLU A 332 -13.61 16.69 -6.83
N PHE A 333 -14.04 15.48 -6.50
CA PHE A 333 -14.20 14.38 -7.45
C PHE A 333 -15.37 14.67 -8.40
N GLN A 334 -15.11 14.45 -9.67
CA GLN A 334 -16.11 14.48 -10.72
C GLN A 334 -16.61 13.06 -11.01
N ALA A 335 -17.75 12.95 -11.69
CA ALA A 335 -18.36 11.65 -12.00
C ALA A 335 -17.47 10.73 -12.87
N ASP A 336 -16.52 11.28 -13.61
CA ASP A 336 -15.54 10.56 -14.43
C ASP A 336 -14.26 10.17 -13.66
N GLY A 337 -14.19 10.48 -12.36
CA GLY A 337 -13.03 10.26 -11.50
C GLY A 337 -11.95 11.35 -11.61
N SER A 338 -12.15 12.39 -12.42
CA SER A 338 -11.28 13.57 -12.44
C SER A 338 -11.42 14.38 -11.15
N LEU A 339 -10.39 15.17 -10.85
CA LEU A 339 -10.36 16.11 -9.71
C LEU A 339 -10.28 17.53 -10.25
N THR A 340 -11.16 18.41 -9.74
CA THR A 340 -11.10 19.83 -10.05
C THR A 340 -11.14 20.67 -8.79
N GLY A 341 -10.55 21.86 -8.83
CA GLY A 341 -10.56 22.73 -7.67
C GLY A 341 -9.51 23.82 -7.72
N THR A 342 -8.90 24.12 -6.58
CA THR A 342 -7.94 25.21 -6.47
C THR A 342 -6.71 24.85 -5.65
N TRP A 343 -5.61 25.53 -5.97
CA TRP A 343 -4.40 25.57 -5.15
C TRP A 343 -4.16 27.01 -4.67
N GLN A 344 -3.82 27.20 -3.41
CA GLN A 344 -3.57 28.51 -2.84
C GLN A 344 -2.41 28.47 -1.85
N GLN A 345 -1.48 29.43 -1.94
CA GLN A 345 -0.37 29.60 -1.01
C GLN A 345 -0.46 30.95 -0.27
N GLY A 346 -0.69 30.90 1.04
CA GLY A 346 -0.96 32.10 1.84
C GLY A 346 -2.05 32.99 1.24
N GLU A 347 -1.83 34.31 1.21
CA GLU A 347 -2.77 35.28 0.63
C GLU A 347 -2.66 35.43 -0.90
N LYS A 348 -1.83 34.61 -1.57
CA LYS A 348 -1.70 34.69 -3.03
C LYS A 348 -3.01 34.28 -3.71
N ARG A 349 -3.18 34.74 -4.95
CA ARG A 349 -4.32 34.36 -5.80
C ARG A 349 -4.36 32.84 -5.97
N ALA A 350 -5.53 32.25 -5.73
CA ALA A 350 -5.78 30.84 -5.99
C ALA A 350 -5.63 30.51 -7.48
N LEU A 351 -4.97 29.39 -7.77
CA LEU A 351 -4.77 28.85 -9.10
C LEU A 351 -5.74 27.70 -9.32
N ALA A 352 -6.33 27.61 -10.51
CA ALA A 352 -7.22 26.50 -10.85
C ALA A 352 -6.44 25.19 -10.97
N VAL A 353 -7.02 24.11 -10.46
CA VAL A 353 -6.49 22.75 -10.55
C VAL A 353 -7.46 21.89 -11.35
N LYS A 354 -6.93 21.11 -12.30
CA LYS A 354 -7.65 20.11 -13.08
C LYS A 354 -6.77 18.91 -13.26
N LEU A 355 -7.23 17.74 -12.83
CA LEU A 355 -6.47 16.50 -12.84
C LEU A 355 -7.34 15.35 -13.31
N THR A 356 -6.77 14.43 -14.07
CA THR A 356 -7.42 13.23 -14.57
C THR A 356 -6.65 11.99 -14.13
N PRO A 357 -7.35 10.90 -13.78
CA PRO A 357 -6.73 9.65 -13.35
C PRO A 357 -6.07 8.88 -14.50
#